data_AF-A0A1V0U015-F1
#
_entry.id   AF-A0A1V0U015-F1
#
_cell.length_a   1.000
_cell.length_b   1.000
_cell.length_c   1.000
_cell.angle_alpha   90.00
_cell.angle_beta   90.00
_cell.angle_gamma   90.00
#
_symmetry.space_group_name_H-M   'P 1'
#
loop_
_entity.id
_entity.type
_entity.pdbx_description
1 polymer ?
#
loop_
_entity_poly.entity_id
_entity_poly.type
_entity_poly.pdbx_seq_one_letter_code
_entity_poly.pdbx_strand_id
1 'polypeptide(L)'
;MPVKSPIPLISRIRRMRRSTAAAVAAASLLALTATACGPGHSNVSASPGSSSAASQQPTGGADKAPDFSNPIDKGHWGAKRLAQAMGAPDIGIRDGRLGRQNDASNPPPRPVTAQEIARPYERHMAPVGKLVFDGPEGPTACSGTVVEDPAHPGRSNLVWTAGHCVHSGKNGSWMRDIVFVPSYNHNGVPMNQVGNTPAQEIAPYGKFWADWSITSNEWIKMGGPRASAGSAYDFAVLHVRPENNTGRSLQETVGAAAQVAFNAPTGRGLGPVTAVGYPSAAPFDGARMMSCLSRPSHVNMQQGTPDMDVIGCTMTAGSSGGGWLDNHNGKLTLVSNTSLTGPGHTMLVGPHLGPEAQQVFEAMSRKFANE
;
A
#
# COMPACT_ATOMS: atom_id res chain seq x y z
N MET A 1 23.46 -8.86 59.28
CA MET A 1 24.92 -9.01 59.18
C MET A 1 25.25 -10.41 58.67
N PRO A 2 26.33 -10.66 57.92
CA PRO A 2 27.12 -9.80 57.01
C PRO A 2 27.25 -10.42 55.59
N VAL A 3 27.34 -9.65 54.50
CA VAL A 3 28.55 -9.09 53.84
C VAL A 3 29.67 -10.11 53.57
N LYS A 4 29.99 -10.35 52.28
CA LYS A 4 31.31 -10.04 51.66
C LYS A 4 31.42 -10.60 50.22
N SER A 5 31.59 -9.69 49.27
CA SER A 5 32.38 -9.92 48.04
C SER A 5 33.86 -10.14 48.41
N PRO A 6 34.67 -10.73 47.52
CA PRO A 6 35.58 -9.89 46.73
C PRO A 6 35.86 -10.36 45.26
N ILE A 7 36.07 -9.37 44.41
CA ILE A 7 36.85 -9.32 43.14
C ILE A 7 38.37 -9.28 43.53
N PRO A 8 39.46 -9.49 42.71
CA PRO A 8 39.64 -9.41 41.24
C PRO A 8 40.64 -10.40 40.56
N LEU A 9 40.87 -10.21 39.24
CA LEU A 9 42.16 -9.85 38.55
C LEU A 9 42.59 -10.71 37.33
N ILE A 10 42.97 -9.97 36.27
CA ILE A 10 43.97 -10.24 35.21
C ILE A 10 43.43 -10.93 33.94
N SER A 11 43.11 -10.18 32.87
CA SER A 11 44.02 -9.59 31.86
C SER A 11 44.78 -10.63 31.02
N ARG A 12 44.40 -10.78 29.75
CA ARG A 12 45.35 -10.94 28.64
C ARG A 12 44.82 -10.39 27.33
N ILE A 13 45.31 -9.19 27.04
CA ILE A 13 45.40 -8.55 25.74
C ILE A 13 46.07 -9.50 24.74
N ARG A 14 45.49 -9.70 23.55
CA ARG A 14 46.25 -10.09 22.36
C ARG A 14 46.14 -8.99 21.31
N ARG A 15 47.31 -8.45 20.98
CA ARG A 15 47.58 -7.38 20.01
C ARG A 15 47.18 -7.75 18.58
N MET A 16 46.78 -6.69 17.89
CA MET A 16 46.80 -6.41 16.46
C MET A 16 47.77 -7.23 15.60
N ARG A 17 47.30 -7.58 14.40
CA ARG A 17 48.07 -7.34 13.17
C ARG A 17 47.19 -6.60 12.16
N ARG A 18 47.59 -5.34 11.90
CA ARG A 18 47.24 -4.58 10.70
C ARG A 18 48.05 -5.16 9.54
N SER A 19 47.40 -5.39 8.41
CA SER A 19 48.07 -5.65 7.14
C SER A 19 47.72 -4.49 6.21
N THR A 20 48.70 -3.63 5.97
CA THR A 20 48.71 -2.61 4.92
C THR A 20 49.40 -3.18 3.68
N ALA A 21 48.76 -3.10 2.52
CA ALA A 21 49.40 -3.13 1.20
C ALA A 21 48.43 -2.39 0.24
N ALA A 22 48.70 -1.13 -0.08
CA ALA A 22 49.52 -0.67 -1.21
C ALA A 22 48.69 -0.54 -2.50
N ALA A 23 48.44 0.72 -2.86
CA ALA A 23 47.79 1.14 -4.09
C ALA A 23 48.72 0.91 -5.30
N VAL A 24 48.15 0.43 -6.41
CA VAL A 24 48.72 0.57 -7.75
C VAL A 24 47.63 1.09 -8.65
N ALA A 25 47.84 2.31 -9.15
CA ALA A 25 47.07 2.91 -10.22
C ALA A 25 47.59 2.37 -11.55
N ALA A 26 46.69 1.90 -12.41
CA ALA A 26 46.95 1.71 -13.84
C ALA A 26 45.75 2.25 -14.61
N ALA A 27 46.00 3.36 -15.30
CA ALA A 27 45.08 3.97 -16.24
C ALA A 27 45.15 3.19 -17.57
N SER A 28 43.99 2.73 -18.06
CA SER A 28 43.83 2.18 -19.40
C SER A 28 42.62 2.83 -20.05
N LEU A 29 42.89 3.87 -20.84
CA LEU A 29 41.96 4.44 -21.80
C LEU A 29 41.73 3.42 -22.93
N LEU A 30 40.51 2.87 -23.05
CA LEU A 30 40.02 2.35 -24.32
C LEU A 30 38.71 3.06 -24.66
N ALA A 31 38.80 3.93 -25.66
CA ALA A 31 37.67 4.47 -26.38
C ALA A 31 37.05 3.36 -27.24
N LEU A 32 35.79 2.99 -26.96
CA LEU A 32 34.94 2.30 -27.93
C LEU A 32 33.88 3.27 -28.42
N THR A 33 34.07 3.76 -29.64
CA THR A 33 33.06 4.47 -30.42
C THR A 33 32.04 3.47 -30.94
N ALA A 34 30.89 3.37 -30.27
CA ALA A 34 29.71 2.73 -30.84
C ALA A 34 28.90 3.79 -31.61
N THR A 35 28.98 3.72 -32.94
CA THR A 35 28.12 4.46 -33.86
C THR A 35 26.70 3.88 -33.81
N ALA A 36 25.82 4.51 -33.04
CA ALA A 36 24.38 4.28 -33.15
C ALA A 36 23.79 5.28 -34.17
N CYS A 37 23.55 4.81 -35.40
CA CYS A 37 22.63 5.44 -36.32
C CYS A 37 21.21 5.36 -35.74
N GLY A 38 20.60 6.49 -35.40
CA GLY A 38 19.16 6.61 -35.16
C GLY A 38 18.56 7.50 -36.24
N PRO A 39 17.53 7.05 -36.99
CA PRO A 39 16.78 7.95 -37.87
C PRO A 39 15.81 8.77 -37.01
N GLY A 40 15.88 10.08 -37.16
CA GLY A 40 14.88 10.99 -36.59
C GLY A 40 13.56 10.87 -37.34
N HIS A 41 12.45 10.94 -36.60
CA HIS A 41 11.15 11.30 -37.15
C HIS A 41 10.35 12.13 -36.14
N SER A 42 10.29 13.42 -36.46
CA SER A 42 9.09 14.26 -36.55
C SER A 42 8.14 14.34 -35.36
N ASN A 43 8.11 15.54 -34.78
CA ASN A 43 6.97 16.12 -34.08
C ASN A 43 5.68 15.93 -34.89
N VAL A 44 4.70 15.23 -34.32
CA VAL A 44 3.32 15.25 -34.80
C VAL A 44 2.48 15.98 -33.76
N SER A 45 2.16 17.22 -34.09
CA SER A 45 1.07 17.99 -33.48
C SER A 45 -0.25 17.25 -33.73
N ALA A 46 -0.92 16.81 -32.67
CA ALA A 46 -2.31 16.40 -32.74
C ALA A 46 -3.20 17.64 -32.56
N SER A 47 -3.86 18.06 -33.64
CA SER A 47 -5.01 18.98 -33.59
C SER A 47 -6.23 18.30 -32.96
N PRO A 48 -7.14 19.07 -32.34
CA PRO A 48 -8.14 18.53 -31.42
C PRO A 48 -9.34 17.92 -32.18
N GLY A 49 -9.62 16.65 -31.91
CA GLY A 49 -10.86 15.99 -32.29
C GLY A 49 -11.98 16.36 -31.32
N SER A 50 -12.99 17.04 -31.83
CA SER A 50 -14.20 17.44 -31.13
C SER A 50 -14.93 16.25 -30.52
N SER A 51 -15.18 16.31 -29.21
CA SER A 51 -16.27 15.56 -28.57
C SER A 51 -16.90 16.50 -27.54
N SER A 52 -18.13 16.87 -27.85
CA SER A 52 -18.98 17.78 -27.10
C SER A 52 -19.18 17.29 -25.66
N ALA A 53 -18.56 17.98 -24.70
CA ALA A 53 -18.90 17.87 -23.30
C ALA A 53 -20.24 18.57 -23.08
N ALA A 54 -21.31 17.78 -22.96
CA ALA A 54 -22.56 18.27 -22.38
C ALA A 54 -22.32 18.46 -20.87
N SER A 55 -22.35 19.72 -20.45
CA SER A 55 -22.29 20.13 -19.05
C SER A 55 -23.55 19.65 -18.31
N GLN A 56 -23.35 18.85 -17.26
CA GLN A 56 -24.33 18.72 -16.18
C GLN A 56 -23.66 18.85 -14.81
N GLN A 57 -24.34 19.60 -13.97
CA GLN A 57 -23.94 20.05 -12.64
C GLN A 57 -24.05 18.89 -11.63
N PRO A 58 -23.08 18.67 -10.73
CA PRO A 58 -23.14 17.55 -9.80
C PRO A 58 -24.01 17.90 -8.59
N THR A 59 -25.01 17.05 -8.34
CA THR A 59 -25.68 16.96 -7.04
C THR A 59 -24.93 15.93 -6.19
N GLY A 60 -24.71 16.26 -4.91
CA GLY A 60 -23.83 15.51 -4.01
C GLY A 60 -24.19 14.04 -3.86
N GLY A 61 -23.23 13.19 -4.21
CA GLY A 61 -23.19 11.75 -3.99
C GLY A 61 -21.79 11.29 -4.38
N ALA A 62 -21.23 10.28 -3.72
CA ALA A 62 -19.94 9.72 -4.11
C ALA A 62 -19.98 9.36 -5.60
N ASP A 63 -19.09 9.96 -6.39
CA ASP A 63 -19.12 9.84 -7.84
C ASP A 63 -18.88 8.37 -8.20
N LYS A 64 -19.92 7.70 -8.71
CA LYS A 64 -19.73 6.43 -9.40
C LYS A 64 -18.79 6.69 -10.56
N ALA A 65 -17.78 5.85 -10.75
CA ALA A 65 -17.08 5.78 -12.03
C ALA A 65 -18.11 5.55 -13.14
N PRO A 66 -18.35 6.50 -14.07
CA PRO A 66 -19.33 6.26 -15.13
C PRO A 66 -18.91 5.12 -16.08
N ASP A 67 -17.67 4.63 -15.98
CA ASP A 67 -17.07 3.60 -16.83
C ASP A 67 -16.22 2.55 -16.08
N PHE A 68 -16.45 2.28 -14.78
CA PHE A 68 -15.72 1.16 -14.14
C PHE A 68 -16.25 -0.18 -14.67
N SER A 69 -15.51 -0.73 -15.62
CA SER A 69 -15.68 -2.07 -16.15
C SER A 69 -14.40 -2.85 -15.91
N ASN A 70 -14.52 -3.93 -15.15
CA ASN A 70 -13.44 -4.85 -14.83
C ASN A 70 -13.93 -6.29 -15.03
N PRO A 71 -14.12 -6.73 -16.28
CA PRO A 71 -14.57 -8.09 -16.55
C PRO A 71 -13.55 -9.10 -16.05
N ILE A 72 -14.02 -10.23 -15.52
CA ILE A 72 -13.13 -11.32 -15.09
C ILE A 72 -12.44 -11.91 -16.33
N ASP A 73 -11.16 -11.63 -16.51
CA ASP A 73 -10.31 -12.29 -17.52
C ASP A 73 -9.53 -13.45 -16.88
N LYS A 74 -10.10 -14.66 -17.01
CA LYS A 74 -9.54 -15.87 -16.42
C LYS A 74 -8.17 -16.17 -17.03
N GLY A 75 -7.13 -16.04 -16.20
CA GLY A 75 -5.75 -16.34 -16.58
C GLY A 75 -4.88 -15.10 -16.77
N HIS A 76 -5.47 -13.90 -16.85
CA HIS A 76 -4.73 -12.63 -16.88
C HIS A 76 -3.76 -12.56 -15.70
N TRP A 77 -4.28 -12.74 -14.48
CA TRP A 77 -3.48 -12.75 -13.25
C TRP A 77 -2.99 -14.16 -12.85
N GLY A 78 -2.21 -14.78 -13.72
CA GLY A 78 -1.44 -15.98 -13.39
C GLY A 78 -0.23 -15.70 -12.48
N ALA A 79 0.34 -16.73 -11.84
CA ALA A 79 1.46 -16.59 -10.91
C ALA A 79 2.67 -15.84 -11.49
N LYS A 80 2.98 -16.07 -12.78
CA LYS A 80 4.05 -15.35 -13.50
C LYS A 80 3.78 -13.84 -13.61
N ARG A 81 2.54 -13.44 -13.91
CA ARG A 81 2.17 -12.02 -14.01
C ARG A 81 2.12 -11.37 -12.63
N LEU A 82 1.62 -12.09 -11.62
CA LEU A 82 1.66 -11.63 -10.22
C LEU A 82 3.09 -11.35 -9.75
N ALA A 83 4.06 -12.21 -10.13
CA ALA A 83 5.47 -12.03 -9.81
C ALA A 83 6.13 -10.80 -10.50
N GLN A 84 5.53 -10.32 -11.60
CA GLN A 84 6.02 -9.15 -12.32
C GLN A 84 5.46 -7.83 -11.77
N ALA A 85 4.46 -7.89 -10.89
CA ALA A 85 3.78 -6.71 -10.39
C ALA A 85 4.70 -5.88 -9.47
N MET A 86 5.10 -4.71 -9.96
CA MET A 86 5.93 -3.75 -9.23
C MET A 86 5.06 -2.82 -8.40
N GLY A 87 5.61 -2.26 -7.33
CA GLY A 87 4.85 -1.34 -6.47
C GLY A 87 4.35 -0.13 -7.25
N ALA A 88 3.09 0.26 -7.05
CA ALA A 88 2.58 1.53 -7.56
C ALA A 88 3.53 2.67 -7.16
N PRO A 89 3.88 3.58 -8.07
CA PRO A 89 4.79 4.67 -7.75
C PRO A 89 4.33 5.41 -6.49
N ASP A 90 5.24 5.57 -5.53
CA ASP A 90 4.96 6.31 -4.31
C ASP A 90 4.49 7.73 -4.66
N ILE A 91 3.45 8.22 -3.98
CA ILE A 91 3.07 9.62 -4.06
C ILE A 91 4.20 10.45 -3.42
N GLY A 92 4.97 11.13 -4.26
CA GLY A 92 6.18 11.82 -3.82
C GLY A 92 5.89 13.02 -2.93
N ILE A 93 6.58 13.12 -1.79
CA ILE A 93 6.61 14.31 -0.92
C ILE A 93 7.70 15.26 -1.42
N ARG A 94 7.35 16.50 -1.78
CA ARG A 94 8.32 17.52 -2.25
C ARG A 94 9.25 17.97 -1.12
N ASP A 95 10.51 18.22 -1.48
CA ASP A 95 11.53 18.93 -0.70
C ASP A 95 11.81 18.41 0.72
N GLY A 96 11.58 17.12 0.96
CA GLY A 96 11.87 16.49 2.25
C GLY A 96 11.05 17.02 3.43
N ARG A 97 10.00 17.82 3.16
CA ARG A 97 9.13 18.39 4.19
C ARG A 97 7.75 17.74 4.11
N LEU A 98 7.54 16.76 4.99
CA LEU A 98 6.22 16.26 5.34
C LEU A 98 5.44 17.37 6.04
N GLY A 99 4.64 18.12 5.30
CA GLY A 99 3.72 19.14 5.84
C GLY A 99 4.31 20.01 6.95
N ARG A 100 3.47 20.48 7.87
CA ARG A 100 3.93 21.11 9.12
C ARG A 100 4.15 20.04 10.20
N GLN A 101 5.30 19.35 10.17
CA GLN A 101 5.66 18.39 11.23
C GLN A 101 6.44 18.98 12.41
N ASN A 102 7.07 20.15 12.26
CA ASN A 102 8.21 20.48 13.11
C ASN A 102 7.91 21.50 14.21
N ASP A 103 7.19 21.06 15.26
CA ASP A 103 7.32 21.67 16.57
C ASP A 103 7.77 20.65 17.63
N ALA A 104 8.28 21.10 18.76
CA ALA A 104 8.83 20.21 19.80
C ALA A 104 7.80 19.22 20.37
N SER A 105 6.50 19.47 20.17
CA SER A 105 5.39 18.60 20.59
C SER A 105 5.06 17.49 19.58
N ASN A 106 5.61 17.52 18.36
CA ASN A 106 5.32 16.57 17.29
C ASN A 106 6.59 16.09 16.55
N PRO A 107 7.56 15.46 17.25
CA PRO A 107 8.78 15.01 16.60
C PRO A 107 8.49 13.94 15.53
N PRO A 108 9.25 13.91 14.41
CA PRO A 108 9.16 12.83 13.43
C PRO A 108 9.39 11.47 14.09
N PRO A 109 8.67 10.42 13.65
CA PRO A 109 8.83 9.10 14.23
C PRO A 109 10.20 8.52 13.87
N ARG A 110 10.75 7.70 14.76
CA ARG A 110 12.01 6.98 14.48
C ARG A 110 11.78 5.93 13.40
N PRO A 111 12.69 5.77 12.42
CA PRO A 111 12.56 4.73 11.41
C PRO A 111 12.45 3.34 12.06
N VAL A 112 11.50 2.52 11.57
CA VAL A 112 11.31 1.13 12.01
C VAL A 112 11.58 0.20 10.84
N THR A 113 12.54 -0.70 10.98
CA THR A 113 12.80 -1.71 9.96
C THR A 113 11.62 -2.67 9.87
N ALA A 114 11.02 -2.76 8.69
CA ALA A 114 9.90 -3.65 8.43
C ALA A 114 10.29 -5.11 8.71
N GLN A 115 9.40 -5.84 9.39
CA GLN A 115 9.57 -7.24 9.77
C GLN A 115 8.62 -8.12 8.97
N GLU A 116 9.06 -9.32 8.59
CA GLU A 116 8.17 -10.30 7.96
C GLU A 116 7.07 -10.72 8.94
N ILE A 117 5.83 -10.78 8.46
CA ILE A 117 4.75 -11.43 9.20
C ILE A 117 5.05 -12.93 9.30
N ALA A 118 4.71 -13.53 10.44
CA ALA A 118 4.86 -14.97 10.64
C ALA A 118 4.05 -15.77 9.61
N ARG A 119 4.61 -16.90 9.18
CA ARG A 119 4.04 -17.77 8.15
C ARG A 119 3.49 -19.07 8.76
N PRO A 120 2.46 -19.67 8.16
CA PRO A 120 1.79 -19.23 6.94
C PRO A 120 0.79 -18.09 7.23
N TYR A 121 0.64 -17.16 6.29
CA TYR A 121 -0.08 -15.90 6.54
C TYR A 121 -1.55 -16.09 6.95
N GLU A 122 -2.23 -17.14 6.50
CA GLU A 122 -3.59 -17.49 6.93
C GLU A 122 -3.75 -17.66 8.44
N ARG A 123 -2.66 -17.95 9.17
CA ARG A 123 -2.69 -18.13 10.63
C ARG A 123 -2.32 -16.87 11.41
N HIS A 124 -1.81 -15.84 10.74
CA HIS A 124 -1.20 -14.69 11.41
C HIS A 124 -1.75 -13.34 10.94
N MET A 125 -2.13 -13.22 9.66
CA MET A 125 -2.65 -11.97 9.09
C MET A 125 -3.49 -12.25 7.83
N ALA A 126 -4.42 -13.20 7.94
CA ALA A 126 -5.27 -13.66 6.84
C ALA A 126 -5.99 -12.54 6.03
N PRO A 127 -6.56 -11.48 6.65
CA PRO A 127 -7.33 -10.48 5.92
C PRO A 127 -6.47 -9.51 5.10
N VAL A 128 -5.13 -9.54 5.19
CA VAL A 128 -4.26 -8.68 4.37
C VAL A 128 -3.84 -9.43 3.11
N GLY A 129 -3.87 -8.73 1.97
CA GLY A 129 -3.55 -9.31 0.67
C GLY A 129 -2.81 -8.35 -0.24
N LYS A 130 -2.26 -8.92 -1.32
CA LYS A 130 -1.67 -8.15 -2.43
C LYS A 130 -2.79 -7.72 -3.36
N LEU A 131 -2.82 -6.45 -3.72
CA LEU A 131 -3.72 -5.91 -4.73
C LEU A 131 -2.90 -5.70 -6.00
N VAL A 132 -3.37 -6.17 -7.14
CA VAL A 132 -2.69 -6.00 -8.43
C VAL A 132 -3.65 -5.44 -9.46
N PHE A 133 -3.10 -4.68 -10.41
CA PHE A 133 -3.86 -4.06 -11.49
C PHE A 133 -2.92 -3.71 -12.65
N ASP A 134 -3.49 -3.40 -13.81
CA ASP A 134 -2.72 -2.97 -14.96
C ASP A 134 -2.44 -1.46 -14.88
N GLY A 135 -1.16 -1.11 -14.78
CA GLY A 135 -0.67 0.25 -14.85
C GLY A 135 -0.12 0.59 -16.24
N PRO A 136 0.15 1.89 -16.51
CA PRO A 136 0.66 2.34 -17.81
C PRO A 136 2.04 1.74 -18.17
N GLU A 137 2.84 1.40 -17.16
CA GLU A 137 4.19 0.83 -17.33
C GLU A 137 4.21 -0.71 -17.18
N GLY A 138 3.06 -1.33 -16.93
CA GLY A 138 2.91 -2.78 -16.75
C GLY A 138 2.19 -3.16 -15.45
N PRO A 139 2.25 -4.47 -15.09
CA PRO A 139 1.64 -4.98 -13.86
C PRO A 139 2.07 -4.17 -12.63
N THR A 140 1.09 -3.65 -11.90
CA THR A 140 1.30 -2.78 -10.75
C THR A 140 0.69 -3.43 -9.51
N ALA A 141 1.30 -3.18 -8.35
CA ALA A 141 0.92 -3.75 -7.07
C ALA A 141 0.68 -2.66 -6.01
N CYS A 142 -0.36 -2.88 -5.24
CA CYS A 142 -0.66 -2.27 -3.95
C CYS A 142 -0.89 -3.39 -2.93
N SER A 143 -1.39 -3.01 -1.76
CA SER A 143 -1.90 -3.88 -0.72
C SER A 143 -3.35 -3.52 -0.41
N GLY A 144 -4.05 -4.41 0.28
CA GLY A 144 -5.41 -4.17 0.75
C GLY A 144 -5.75 -5.02 1.96
N THR A 145 -6.85 -4.67 2.62
CA THR A 145 -7.33 -5.35 3.83
C THR A 145 -8.80 -5.70 3.67
N VAL A 146 -9.19 -6.95 3.92
CA VAL A 146 -10.60 -7.34 4.03
C VAL A 146 -11.21 -6.63 5.23
N VAL A 147 -12.30 -5.90 5.01
CA VAL A 147 -13.02 -5.18 6.08
C VAL A 147 -14.43 -5.70 6.25
N GLU A 148 -14.97 -5.63 7.46
CA GLU A 148 -16.34 -6.03 7.76
C GLU A 148 -17.33 -5.22 6.90
N ASP A 149 -18.46 -5.84 6.54
CA ASP A 149 -19.55 -5.19 5.81
C ASP A 149 -20.80 -5.17 6.71
N PRO A 150 -21.28 -3.99 7.14
CA PRO A 150 -22.50 -3.87 7.94
C PRO A 150 -23.74 -4.43 7.25
N ALA A 151 -23.79 -4.41 5.91
CA ALA A 151 -24.90 -4.97 5.15
C ALA A 151 -24.85 -6.50 5.05
N HIS A 152 -23.66 -7.11 5.20
CA HIS A 152 -23.46 -8.55 5.15
C HIS A 152 -22.58 -9.06 6.31
N PRO A 153 -23.07 -9.04 7.55
CA PRO A 153 -22.28 -9.44 8.71
C PRO A 153 -21.73 -10.87 8.57
N GLY A 154 -20.40 -11.01 8.66
CA GLY A 154 -19.71 -12.30 8.51
C GLY A 154 -19.52 -12.76 7.06
N ARG A 155 -20.03 -12.01 6.07
CA ARG A 155 -20.06 -12.38 4.64
C ARG A 155 -19.58 -11.25 3.74
N SER A 156 -18.71 -10.38 4.25
CA SER A 156 -18.19 -9.22 3.51
C SER A 156 -17.45 -9.62 2.23
N ASN A 157 -17.67 -8.81 1.19
CA ASN A 157 -16.89 -8.78 -0.06
C ASN A 157 -16.11 -7.46 -0.21
N LEU A 158 -15.84 -6.77 0.89
CA LEU A 158 -15.23 -5.45 0.90
C LEU A 158 -13.72 -5.52 1.17
N VAL A 159 -12.95 -4.77 0.38
CA VAL A 159 -11.51 -4.59 0.57
C VAL A 159 -11.21 -3.09 0.70
N TRP A 160 -10.58 -2.70 1.79
CA TRP A 160 -10.04 -1.36 1.99
C TRP A 160 -8.66 -1.23 1.33
N THR A 161 -8.41 -0.12 0.64
CA THR A 161 -7.11 0.22 0.03
C THR A 161 -6.93 1.74 -0.08
N ALA A 162 -5.89 2.22 -0.76
CA ALA A 162 -5.66 3.64 -1.02
C ALA A 162 -6.42 4.11 -2.27
N GLY A 163 -6.78 5.40 -2.30
CA GLY A 163 -7.42 6.03 -3.46
C GLY A 163 -6.57 5.91 -4.73
N HIS A 164 -5.26 6.12 -4.60
CA HIS A 164 -4.31 6.00 -5.71
C HIS A 164 -4.08 4.57 -6.19
N CYS A 165 -4.63 3.55 -5.51
CA CYS A 165 -4.63 2.18 -6.00
C CYS A 165 -5.84 1.87 -6.89
N VAL A 166 -6.84 2.78 -6.94
CA VAL A 166 -8.08 2.60 -7.71
C VAL A 166 -8.38 3.75 -8.67
N HIS A 167 -7.82 4.95 -8.43
CA HIS A 167 -7.98 6.11 -9.30
C HIS A 167 -6.70 6.96 -9.34
N SER A 168 -6.34 7.48 -10.52
CA SER A 168 -5.10 8.26 -10.71
C SER A 168 -5.13 9.70 -10.15
N GLY A 169 -6.17 10.06 -9.40
CA GLY A 169 -6.41 11.40 -8.87
C GLY A 169 -6.93 12.39 -9.91
N LYS A 170 -6.58 13.67 -9.75
CA LYS A 170 -7.09 14.78 -10.58
C LYS A 170 -6.82 14.58 -12.06
N ASN A 171 -7.88 14.71 -12.87
CA ASN A 171 -7.86 14.50 -14.33
C ASN A 171 -7.37 13.10 -14.74
N GLY A 172 -7.36 12.16 -13.80
CA GLY A 172 -6.93 10.79 -14.00
C GLY A 172 -8.08 9.87 -14.39
N SER A 173 -7.76 8.60 -14.56
CA SER A 173 -8.73 7.54 -14.79
C SER A 173 -8.73 6.52 -13.66
N TRP A 174 -9.81 5.73 -13.63
CA TRP A 174 -9.91 4.52 -12.82
C TRP A 174 -8.92 3.45 -13.29
N MET A 175 -8.37 2.71 -12.33
CA MET A 175 -7.56 1.52 -12.58
C MET A 175 -8.47 0.40 -13.09
N ARG A 176 -7.88 -0.50 -13.87
CA ARG A 176 -8.57 -1.65 -14.49
C ARG A 176 -7.86 -2.94 -14.11
N ASP A 177 -8.52 -4.06 -14.36
CA ASP A 177 -7.96 -5.40 -14.11
C ASP A 177 -7.55 -5.59 -12.64
N ILE A 178 -8.30 -4.97 -11.73
CA ILE A 178 -7.98 -4.96 -10.30
C ILE A 178 -8.34 -6.32 -9.70
N VAL A 179 -7.35 -6.98 -9.10
CA VAL A 179 -7.49 -8.24 -8.38
C VAL A 179 -6.86 -8.16 -7.00
N PHE A 180 -7.60 -8.61 -5.99
CA PHE A 180 -7.12 -8.81 -4.63
C PHE A 180 -6.80 -10.29 -4.39
N VAL A 181 -5.62 -10.55 -3.81
CA VAL A 181 -5.15 -11.90 -3.45
C VAL A 181 -4.88 -11.94 -1.95
N PRO A 182 -5.85 -12.38 -1.13
CA PRO A 182 -5.67 -12.49 0.32
C PRO A 182 -4.62 -13.54 0.67
N SER A 183 -3.77 -13.23 1.67
CA SER A 183 -2.65 -14.11 2.07
C SER A 183 -1.74 -14.52 0.90
N TYR A 184 -1.53 -13.61 -0.06
CA TYR A 184 -0.64 -13.84 -1.21
C TYR A 184 0.71 -14.43 -0.80
N ASN A 185 1.13 -15.47 -1.51
CA ASN A 185 2.37 -16.19 -1.30
C ASN A 185 2.54 -16.60 0.18
N HIS A 186 1.59 -17.38 0.69
CA HIS A 186 1.41 -17.57 2.13
C HIS A 186 2.58 -18.21 2.88
N ASN A 187 3.40 -19.01 2.19
CA ASN A 187 4.62 -19.61 2.72
C ASN A 187 5.86 -18.76 2.45
N GLY A 188 5.70 -17.60 1.80
CA GLY A 188 6.75 -16.62 1.54
C GLY A 188 7.86 -17.16 0.67
N VAL A 189 7.53 -17.90 -0.41
CA VAL A 189 8.56 -18.33 -1.36
C VAL A 189 9.26 -17.10 -1.94
N PRO A 190 10.57 -17.14 -2.21
CA PRO A 190 11.29 -16.01 -2.79
C PRO A 190 10.69 -15.57 -4.15
N MET A 191 10.77 -14.27 -4.49
CA MET A 191 10.10 -13.74 -5.69
C MET A 191 10.50 -14.46 -6.99
N ASN A 192 11.76 -14.87 -7.12
CA ASN A 192 12.24 -15.62 -8.29
C ASN A 192 11.63 -17.01 -8.45
N GLN A 193 10.93 -17.53 -7.43
CA GLN A 193 10.23 -18.82 -7.48
C GLN A 193 8.73 -18.66 -7.71
N VAL A 194 8.13 -17.52 -7.31
CA VAL A 194 6.67 -17.27 -7.37
C VAL A 194 6.06 -17.67 -8.72
N GLY A 195 6.68 -17.26 -9.83
CA GLY A 195 6.15 -17.53 -11.16
C GLY A 195 6.07 -19.01 -11.57
N ASN A 196 6.79 -19.89 -10.87
CA ASN A 196 6.83 -21.34 -11.12
C ASN A 196 6.24 -22.16 -9.97
N THR A 197 5.87 -21.51 -8.86
CA THR A 197 5.22 -22.14 -7.71
C THR A 197 3.75 -22.44 -8.03
N PRO A 198 3.17 -23.56 -7.55
CA PRO A 198 1.75 -23.89 -7.74
C PRO A 198 0.83 -22.74 -7.33
N ALA A 199 -0.22 -22.50 -8.14
CA ALA A 199 -1.12 -21.36 -7.94
C ALA A 199 -1.79 -21.35 -6.54
N GLN A 200 -2.04 -22.53 -5.97
CA GLN A 200 -2.63 -22.70 -4.64
C GLN A 200 -1.69 -22.25 -3.51
N GLU A 201 -0.38 -22.28 -3.71
CA GLU A 201 0.58 -21.73 -2.73
C GLU A 201 0.75 -20.21 -2.88
N ILE A 202 0.53 -19.67 -4.08
CA ILE A 202 0.60 -18.22 -4.34
C ILE A 202 -0.70 -17.51 -3.97
N ALA A 203 -1.84 -18.15 -4.16
CA ALA A 203 -3.16 -17.62 -3.86
C ALA A 203 -3.99 -18.69 -3.13
N PRO A 204 -3.71 -18.96 -1.83
CA PRO A 204 -4.34 -20.06 -1.08
C PRO A 204 -5.86 -19.95 -0.97
N TYR A 205 -6.38 -18.72 -1.00
CA TYR A 205 -7.80 -18.42 -0.98
C TYR A 205 -8.37 -18.10 -2.37
N GLY A 206 -7.57 -18.24 -3.42
CA GLY A 206 -7.91 -17.80 -4.77
C GLY A 206 -7.73 -16.30 -4.97
N LYS A 207 -8.27 -15.82 -6.09
CA LYS A 207 -8.18 -14.42 -6.55
C LYS A 207 -9.57 -13.81 -6.58
N PHE A 208 -9.68 -12.56 -6.14
CA PHE A 208 -10.93 -11.82 -6.06
C PHE A 208 -10.87 -10.59 -6.95
N TRP A 209 -11.70 -10.56 -7.99
CA TRP A 209 -11.77 -9.48 -8.97
C TRP A 209 -12.65 -8.37 -8.43
N ALA A 210 -12.17 -7.12 -8.49
CA ALA A 210 -13.01 -5.98 -8.13
C ALA A 210 -14.06 -5.74 -9.21
N ASP A 211 -15.33 -5.91 -8.88
CA ASP A 211 -16.45 -5.59 -9.76
C ASP A 211 -17.02 -4.20 -9.47
N TRP A 212 -16.57 -3.55 -8.40
CA TRP A 212 -16.79 -2.13 -8.16
C TRP A 212 -15.67 -1.49 -7.34
N SER A 213 -15.43 -0.21 -7.59
CA SER A 213 -14.49 0.60 -6.83
C SER A 213 -15.09 1.96 -6.48
N ILE A 214 -14.72 2.48 -5.32
CA ILE A 214 -15.08 3.82 -4.87
C ILE A 214 -13.91 4.44 -4.12
N THR A 215 -13.67 5.73 -4.33
CA THR A 215 -12.69 6.54 -3.61
C THR A 215 -13.34 7.88 -3.27
N SER A 216 -12.66 8.73 -2.51
CA SER A 216 -13.19 10.05 -2.15
C SER A 216 -13.28 11.00 -3.35
N ASN A 217 -14.26 11.89 -3.33
CA ASN A 217 -14.37 12.94 -4.35
C ASN A 217 -13.18 13.91 -4.26
N GLU A 218 -12.63 14.09 -3.06
CA GLU A 218 -11.46 14.89 -2.75
C GLU A 218 -10.21 14.33 -3.41
N TRP A 219 -10.00 13.00 -3.37
CA TRP A 219 -8.94 12.33 -4.10
C TRP A 219 -9.09 12.54 -5.61
N ILE A 220 -10.30 12.35 -6.15
CA ILE A 220 -10.59 12.56 -7.58
C ILE A 220 -10.32 14.02 -8.00
N LYS A 221 -10.59 15.01 -7.15
CA LYS A 221 -10.46 16.43 -7.50
C LYS A 221 -9.08 17.01 -7.23
N MET A 222 -8.36 16.49 -6.24
CA MET A 222 -7.14 17.11 -5.68
C MET A 222 -5.94 16.17 -5.61
N GLY A 223 -6.15 14.86 -5.69
CA GLY A 223 -5.10 13.84 -5.63
C GLY A 223 -4.24 13.82 -6.89
N GLY A 224 -3.16 13.04 -6.86
CA GLY A 224 -2.25 12.86 -7.98
C GLY A 224 -0.91 12.26 -7.58
N PRO A 225 0.09 12.25 -8.48
CA PRO A 225 1.38 11.57 -8.27
C PRO A 225 2.32 12.29 -7.28
N ARG A 226 1.87 13.39 -6.69
CA ARG A 226 2.62 14.18 -5.70
C ARG A 226 1.72 14.49 -4.53
N ALA A 227 2.30 14.55 -3.34
CA ALA A 227 1.58 14.89 -2.12
C ALA A 227 0.86 16.24 -2.30
N SER A 228 -0.42 16.27 -1.91
CA SER A 228 -1.31 17.43 -2.07
C SER A 228 -2.38 17.42 -0.97
N ALA A 229 -3.29 18.40 -0.98
CA ALA A 229 -4.51 18.34 -0.16
C ALA A 229 -5.30 17.03 -0.34
N GLY A 230 -5.28 16.44 -1.55
CA GLY A 230 -5.96 15.18 -1.84
C GLY A 230 -5.37 13.99 -1.08
N SER A 231 -4.10 14.06 -0.66
CA SER A 231 -3.46 12.97 0.10
C SER A 231 -4.18 12.68 1.43
N ALA A 232 -4.79 13.69 2.07
CA ALA A 232 -5.58 13.50 3.28
C ALA A 232 -6.85 12.63 3.05
N TYR A 233 -7.21 12.39 1.79
CA TYR A 233 -8.40 11.65 1.39
C TYR A 233 -8.07 10.44 0.51
N ASP A 234 -6.81 9.98 0.53
CA ASP A 234 -6.29 8.88 -0.27
C ASP A 234 -6.65 7.51 0.33
N PHE A 235 -7.95 7.22 0.31
CA PHE A 235 -8.55 5.95 0.70
C PHE A 235 -9.58 5.51 -0.34
N ALA A 236 -9.83 4.21 -0.39
CA ALA A 236 -10.80 3.60 -1.28
C ALA A 236 -11.34 2.29 -0.69
N VAL A 237 -12.50 1.91 -1.20
CA VAL A 237 -13.11 0.61 -0.94
C VAL A 237 -13.39 -0.07 -2.29
N LEU A 238 -13.11 -1.36 -2.34
CA LEU A 238 -13.47 -2.24 -3.44
C LEU A 238 -14.58 -3.18 -2.97
N HIS A 239 -15.56 -3.44 -3.84
CA HIS A 239 -16.33 -4.68 -3.76
C HIS A 239 -15.69 -5.67 -4.73
N VAL A 240 -15.56 -6.93 -4.29
CA VAL A 240 -14.90 -7.96 -5.07
C VAL A 240 -15.72 -9.24 -5.18
N ARG A 241 -15.51 -9.99 -6.24
CA ARG A 241 -16.09 -11.32 -6.47
C ARG A 241 -14.99 -12.34 -6.73
N PRO A 242 -15.14 -13.59 -6.27
CA PRO A 242 -14.12 -14.60 -6.53
C PRO A 242 -14.05 -14.91 -8.03
N GLU A 243 -12.83 -15.11 -8.55
CA GLU A 243 -12.60 -15.47 -9.96
C GLU A 243 -13.35 -16.75 -10.37
N ASN A 244 -13.47 -17.68 -9.42
CA ASN A 244 -14.26 -18.88 -9.54
C ASN A 244 -15.41 -18.81 -8.54
N ASN A 245 -16.64 -18.88 -9.01
CA ASN A 245 -17.80 -18.84 -8.12
C ASN A 245 -17.84 -20.11 -7.25
N THR A 246 -17.54 -19.95 -5.96
CA THR A 246 -17.59 -21.01 -4.94
C THR A 246 -18.86 -20.96 -4.11
N GLY A 247 -19.72 -19.95 -4.30
CA GLY A 247 -20.86 -19.65 -3.44
C GLY A 247 -20.50 -19.02 -2.08
N ARG A 248 -19.22 -18.77 -1.81
CA ARG A 248 -18.74 -18.11 -0.58
C ARG A 248 -18.27 -16.69 -0.86
N SER A 249 -18.55 -15.79 0.07
CA SER A 249 -17.98 -14.44 0.10
C SER A 249 -16.47 -14.47 0.40
N LEU A 250 -15.82 -13.33 0.22
CA LEU A 250 -14.42 -13.12 0.60
C LEU A 250 -14.20 -13.37 2.09
N GLN A 251 -15.00 -12.76 2.98
CA GLN A 251 -14.87 -12.94 4.42
C GLN A 251 -15.12 -14.39 4.84
N GLU A 252 -16.13 -15.06 4.27
CA GLU A 252 -16.35 -16.49 4.55
C GLU A 252 -15.14 -17.32 4.13
N THR A 253 -14.53 -17.02 2.98
CA THR A 253 -13.37 -17.76 2.44
C THR A 253 -12.12 -17.55 3.29
N VAL A 254 -11.82 -16.30 3.65
CA VAL A 254 -10.65 -15.92 4.46
C VAL A 254 -10.83 -16.27 5.93
N GLY A 255 -12.06 -16.27 6.44
CA GLY A 255 -12.40 -16.50 7.84
C GLY A 255 -12.15 -15.29 8.76
N ALA A 256 -11.78 -14.14 8.20
CA ALA A 256 -11.48 -12.93 8.95
C ALA A 256 -11.76 -11.66 8.11
N ALA A 257 -12.16 -10.60 8.79
CA ALA A 257 -12.24 -9.24 8.27
C ALA A 257 -11.95 -8.26 9.41
N ALA A 258 -11.31 -7.14 9.12
CA ALA A 258 -11.04 -6.10 10.10
C ALA A 258 -12.27 -5.21 10.29
N GLN A 259 -12.52 -4.75 11.52
CA GLN A 259 -13.44 -3.63 11.74
C GLN A 259 -12.81 -2.35 11.13
N VAL A 260 -13.62 -1.34 10.83
CA VAL A 260 -13.10 -0.01 10.46
C VAL A 260 -13.44 0.98 11.56
N ALA A 261 -12.42 1.64 12.11
CA ALA A 261 -12.61 2.71 13.08
C ALA A 261 -12.56 4.07 12.39
N PHE A 262 -13.70 4.74 12.33
CA PHE A 262 -13.79 6.12 11.86
C PHE A 262 -13.60 7.10 13.03
N ASN A 263 -13.06 8.28 12.72
CA ASN A 263 -12.80 9.36 13.68
C ASN A 263 -11.92 8.93 14.87
N ALA A 264 -11.01 7.97 14.65
CA ALA A 264 -10.02 7.60 15.66
C ALA A 264 -9.10 8.81 15.97
N PRO A 265 -8.62 8.99 17.22
CA PRO A 265 -7.69 10.07 17.53
C PRO A 265 -6.45 10.03 16.62
N THR A 266 -5.81 11.17 16.36
CA THR A 266 -4.58 11.25 15.55
C THR A 266 -3.31 11.36 16.41
N GLY A 267 -2.17 11.14 15.78
CA GLY A 267 -0.84 11.21 16.35
C GLY A 267 -0.71 10.36 17.61
N ARG A 268 -0.16 10.94 18.67
CA ARG A 268 0.05 10.20 19.94
C ARG A 268 -1.25 9.71 20.58
N GLY A 269 -2.38 10.31 20.26
CA GLY A 269 -3.69 9.88 20.75
C GLY A 269 -4.16 8.56 20.16
N LEU A 270 -3.70 8.20 18.96
CA LEU A 270 -4.06 6.95 18.27
C LEU A 270 -3.48 5.71 18.97
N GLY A 271 -2.38 5.86 19.71
CA GLY A 271 -1.62 4.73 20.24
C GLY A 271 -0.77 4.03 19.19
N PRO A 272 -0.06 2.93 19.54
CA PRO A 272 0.74 2.16 18.59
C PRO A 272 -0.15 1.48 17.54
N VAL A 273 0.28 1.50 16.29
CA VAL A 273 -0.39 0.81 15.17
C VAL A 273 0.58 -0.13 14.46
N THR A 274 0.04 -1.20 13.87
CA THR A 274 0.79 -2.11 13.01
C THR A 274 0.40 -1.88 11.56
N ALA A 275 1.25 -1.22 10.78
CA ALA A 275 1.05 -1.14 9.33
C ALA A 275 1.49 -2.44 8.67
N VAL A 276 0.67 -2.99 7.77
CA VAL A 276 0.94 -4.26 7.08
C VAL A 276 0.75 -4.10 5.57
N GLY A 277 1.66 -4.66 4.76
CA GLY A 277 1.54 -4.64 3.31
C GLY A 277 2.61 -5.46 2.58
N TYR A 278 2.65 -5.35 1.25
CA TYR A 278 3.57 -6.03 0.34
C TYR A 278 4.49 -5.02 -0.39
N PRO A 279 5.49 -4.45 0.30
CA PRO A 279 6.47 -3.55 -0.34
C PRO A 279 7.17 -4.28 -1.49
N SER A 280 7.21 -3.64 -2.65
CA SER A 280 7.57 -4.22 -3.94
C SER A 280 8.70 -3.47 -4.66
N ALA A 281 9.30 -2.47 -4.02
CA ALA A 281 10.52 -1.82 -4.49
C ALA A 281 11.70 -2.11 -3.54
N ALA A 282 12.92 -2.10 -4.09
CA ALA A 282 14.14 -2.43 -3.38
C ALA A 282 14.27 -1.67 -2.03
N PRO A 283 14.70 -2.32 -0.95
CA PRO A 283 15.28 -3.66 -0.88
C PRO A 283 14.25 -4.81 -0.86
N PHE A 284 12.96 -4.52 -0.98
CA PHE A 284 11.91 -5.52 -1.09
C PHE A 284 11.64 -5.88 -2.56
N ASP A 285 10.96 -6.99 -2.77
CA ASP A 285 10.64 -7.53 -4.09
C ASP A 285 9.14 -7.81 -4.28
N GLY A 286 8.31 -7.56 -3.26
CA GLY A 286 6.86 -7.72 -3.34
C GLY A 286 6.38 -9.14 -3.07
N ALA A 287 7.26 -10.08 -2.72
CA ALA A 287 6.89 -11.48 -2.48
C ALA A 287 6.37 -11.73 -1.07
N ARG A 288 6.78 -10.92 -0.09
CA ARG A 288 6.51 -11.18 1.33
C ARG A 288 5.63 -10.11 1.97
N MET A 289 4.79 -10.55 2.90
CA MET A 289 3.99 -9.67 3.73
C MET A 289 4.86 -9.11 4.86
N MET A 290 4.95 -7.80 4.92
CA MET A 290 5.79 -7.07 5.86
C MET A 290 4.94 -6.25 6.82
N SER A 291 5.51 -5.91 7.97
CA SER A 291 4.86 -5.08 8.97
C SER A 291 5.79 -4.12 9.69
N CYS A 292 5.24 -3.02 10.18
CA CYS A 292 5.91 -2.07 11.07
C CYS A 292 4.99 -1.74 12.25
N LEU A 293 5.41 -2.09 13.46
CA LEU A 293 4.79 -1.62 14.70
C LEU A 293 5.41 -0.28 15.09
N SER A 294 4.59 0.77 15.15
CA SER A 294 5.09 2.13 15.36
C SER A 294 4.05 3.00 16.07
N ARG A 295 4.52 4.04 16.78
CA ARG A 295 3.64 5.05 17.36
C ARG A 295 3.58 6.25 16.39
N PRO A 296 2.38 6.70 16.00
CA PRO A 296 2.24 7.77 15.04
C PRO A 296 2.53 9.14 15.66
N SER A 297 3.16 10.00 14.86
CA SER A 297 3.04 11.45 14.96
C SER A 297 1.93 11.91 13.98
N HIS A 298 1.60 13.20 13.95
CA HIS A 298 0.64 13.72 12.97
C HIS A 298 1.33 14.66 11.97
N VAL A 299 0.68 14.93 10.85
CA VAL A 299 1.10 15.92 9.86
C VAL A 299 -0.11 16.50 9.15
N ASN A 300 -0.10 17.81 8.91
CA ASN A 300 -1.08 18.45 8.06
C ASN A 300 -0.49 18.71 6.66
N MET A 301 -1.08 18.13 5.61
CA MET A 301 -0.62 18.31 4.23
C MET A 301 -0.90 19.72 3.71
N GLN A 302 -2.10 20.23 4.00
CA GLN A 302 -2.51 21.57 3.59
C GLN A 302 -3.53 22.12 4.59
N GLN A 303 -3.39 23.40 4.95
CA GLN A 303 -4.35 24.06 5.83
C GLN A 303 -5.78 23.90 5.29
N GLY A 304 -6.69 23.47 6.16
CA GLY A 304 -8.08 23.20 5.81
C GLY A 304 -8.38 21.76 5.41
N THR A 305 -7.37 20.87 5.37
CA THR A 305 -7.59 19.42 5.26
C THR A 305 -7.42 18.74 6.61
N PRO A 306 -7.99 17.52 6.80
CA PRO A 306 -7.67 16.68 7.95
C PRO A 306 -6.17 16.45 8.11
N ASP A 307 -5.77 16.23 9.35
CA ASP A 307 -4.43 15.72 9.65
C ASP A 307 -4.30 14.28 9.16
N MET A 308 -3.07 13.90 8.84
CA MET A 308 -2.66 12.54 8.53
C MET A 308 -1.73 12.05 9.64
N ASP A 309 -1.62 10.74 9.77
CA ASP A 309 -0.71 10.11 10.71
C ASP A 309 0.58 9.69 10.02
N VAL A 310 1.70 9.79 10.73
CA VAL A 310 3.02 9.38 10.23
C VAL A 310 3.63 8.39 11.18
N ILE A 311 4.02 7.25 10.65
CA ILE A 311 4.73 6.20 11.39
C ILE A 311 6.12 6.00 10.82
N GLY A 312 7.07 5.67 11.67
CA GLY A 312 8.35 5.15 11.21
C GLY A 312 8.17 3.75 10.64
N CYS A 313 8.64 3.53 9.42
CA CYS A 313 8.54 2.24 8.74
C CYS A 313 9.38 2.23 7.46
N THR A 314 10.10 1.13 7.20
CA THR A 314 10.94 1.02 6.00
C THR A 314 10.28 0.40 4.79
N MET A 315 8.98 0.08 4.85
CA MET A 315 8.27 -0.45 3.67
C MET A 315 8.30 0.57 2.53
N THR A 316 8.37 0.07 1.30
CA THR A 316 8.47 0.84 0.05
C THR A 316 7.16 0.78 -0.74
N ALA A 317 7.14 1.42 -1.92
CA ALA A 317 6.10 1.29 -2.95
C ALA A 317 5.54 -0.13 -3.07
N GLY A 318 4.21 -0.26 -3.17
CA GLY A 318 3.49 -1.55 -3.10
C GLY A 318 2.90 -1.86 -1.72
N SER A 319 3.42 -1.24 -0.66
CA SER A 319 2.75 -1.23 0.65
C SER A 319 1.52 -0.32 0.69
N SER A 320 1.38 0.59 -0.28
CA SER A 320 0.20 1.44 -0.51
C SER A 320 -1.12 0.68 -0.39
N GLY A 321 -2.08 1.26 0.32
CA GLY A 321 -3.38 0.67 0.61
C GLY A 321 -3.38 -0.42 1.69
N GLY A 322 -2.21 -0.89 2.12
CA GLY A 322 -2.07 -1.80 3.25
C GLY A 322 -2.62 -1.19 4.54
N GLY A 323 -3.36 -1.98 5.33
CA GLY A 323 -4.04 -1.50 6.53
C GLY A 323 -3.07 -1.14 7.66
N TRP A 324 -3.41 -0.08 8.39
CA TRP A 324 -2.83 0.22 9.69
C TRP A 324 -3.80 -0.32 10.73
N LEU A 325 -3.32 -1.32 11.46
CA LEU A 325 -4.15 -2.19 12.28
C LEU A 325 -3.82 -2.00 13.76
N ASP A 326 -4.88 -1.92 14.56
CA ASP A 326 -4.81 -1.98 16.02
C ASP A 326 -5.78 -3.04 16.55
N ASN A 327 -5.69 -3.34 17.84
CA ASN A 327 -6.57 -4.23 18.56
C ASN A 327 -7.52 -3.41 19.46
N HIS A 328 -8.77 -3.28 19.05
CA HIS A 328 -9.81 -2.69 19.88
C HIS A 328 -10.64 -3.81 20.52
N ASN A 329 -10.51 -3.99 21.85
CA ASN A 329 -11.29 -4.97 22.62
C ASN A 329 -11.24 -6.41 22.09
N GLY A 330 -10.06 -6.86 21.67
CA GLY A 330 -9.84 -8.20 21.13
C GLY A 330 -10.13 -8.33 19.63
N LYS A 331 -10.50 -7.25 18.94
CA LYS A 331 -10.83 -7.26 17.51
C LYS A 331 -9.81 -6.50 16.68
N LEU A 332 -9.42 -7.11 15.55
CA LEU A 332 -8.58 -6.46 14.55
C LEU A 332 -9.34 -5.29 13.94
N THR A 333 -8.77 -4.09 14.04
CA THR A 333 -9.42 -2.85 13.61
C THR A 333 -8.48 -2.06 12.72
N LEU A 334 -8.96 -1.71 11.53
CA LEU A 334 -8.31 -0.81 10.59
C LEU A 334 -8.59 0.64 11.01
N VAL A 335 -7.52 1.39 11.25
CA VAL A 335 -7.58 2.81 11.68
C VAL A 335 -7.05 3.77 10.61
N SER A 336 -6.31 3.26 9.62
CA SER A 336 -5.81 4.01 8.46
C SER A 336 -5.33 3.03 7.37
N ASN A 337 -4.85 3.55 6.25
CA ASN A 337 -4.11 2.81 5.22
C ASN A 337 -2.81 3.52 4.86
N THR A 338 -1.84 2.80 4.33
CA THR A 338 -0.64 3.42 3.75
C THR A 338 -1.02 4.23 2.51
N SER A 339 -0.70 5.53 2.49
CA SER A 339 -0.94 6.43 1.36
C SER A 339 0.36 6.95 0.75
N LEU A 340 1.26 7.48 1.58
CA LEU A 340 2.53 8.05 1.14
C LEU A 340 3.71 7.29 1.76
N THR A 341 4.81 7.21 1.02
CA THR A 341 6.11 6.80 1.55
C THR A 341 6.99 8.04 1.69
N GLY A 342 7.55 8.23 2.89
CA GLY A 342 8.43 9.34 3.22
C GLY A 342 9.82 9.23 2.57
N PRO A 343 10.60 10.33 2.55
CA PRO A 343 11.95 10.34 2.00
C PRO A 343 12.84 9.22 2.56
N GLY A 344 13.62 8.58 1.68
CA GLY A 344 14.54 7.50 2.04
C GLY A 344 13.86 6.23 2.56
N HIS A 345 12.55 6.07 2.37
CA HIS A 345 11.76 4.94 2.84
C HIS A 345 11.96 4.70 4.35
N THR A 346 11.79 5.75 5.14
CA THR A 346 11.96 5.69 6.61
C THR A 346 10.65 5.87 7.37
N MET A 347 9.60 6.26 6.67
CA MET A 347 8.28 6.48 7.26
C MET A 347 7.18 6.27 6.22
N LEU A 348 5.99 5.97 6.73
CA LEU A 348 4.75 5.91 5.95
C LEU A 348 3.79 6.96 6.51
N VAL A 349 2.92 7.47 5.63
CA VAL A 349 1.85 8.40 5.98
C VAL A 349 0.52 7.77 5.62
N GLY A 350 -0.45 7.85 6.52
CA GLY A 350 -1.80 7.35 6.34
C GLY A 350 -2.84 8.43 6.60
N PRO A 351 -3.93 8.49 5.82
CA PRO A 351 -4.98 9.47 6.04
C PRO A 351 -5.74 9.17 7.34
N HIS A 352 -6.21 10.22 8.00
CA HIS A 352 -7.21 10.06 9.05
C HIS A 352 -8.54 9.61 8.43
N LEU A 353 -9.14 8.55 8.98
CA LEU A 353 -10.41 8.02 8.50
C LEU A 353 -11.59 8.78 9.12
N GLY A 354 -11.84 9.98 8.61
CA GLY A 354 -12.92 10.87 9.04
C GLY A 354 -14.29 10.56 8.41
N PRO A 355 -15.25 11.52 8.47
CA PRO A 355 -16.58 11.37 7.91
C PRO A 355 -16.61 11.07 6.41
N GLU A 356 -15.65 11.58 5.63
CA GLU A 356 -15.53 11.31 4.19
C GLU A 356 -15.17 9.84 3.93
N ALA A 357 -14.28 9.27 4.73
CA ALA A 357 -13.91 7.86 4.66
C ALA A 357 -15.10 6.96 5.02
N GLN A 358 -15.85 7.35 6.06
CA GLN A 358 -17.08 6.67 6.45
C GLN A 358 -18.13 6.70 5.35
N GLN A 359 -18.32 7.84 4.68
CA GLN A 359 -19.26 7.98 3.57
C GLN A 359 -18.89 7.06 2.39
N VAL A 360 -17.61 6.99 2.02
CA VAL A 360 -17.11 6.10 0.96
C VAL A 360 -17.39 4.63 1.30
N PHE A 361 -17.10 4.22 2.54
CA PHE A 361 -17.36 2.86 3.03
C PHE A 361 -18.84 2.50 3.03
N GLU A 362 -19.68 3.34 3.63
CA GLU A 362 -21.11 3.08 3.71
C GLU A 362 -21.79 3.14 2.34
N ALA A 363 -21.30 3.99 1.42
CA ALA A 363 -21.80 4.03 0.05
C ALA A 363 -21.55 2.70 -0.67
N MET A 364 -20.37 2.09 -0.48
CA MET A 364 -20.08 0.76 -0.99
C MET A 364 -20.99 -0.30 -0.35
N SER A 365 -21.05 -0.36 0.97
CA SER A 365 -21.88 -1.32 1.72
C SER A 365 -23.37 -1.25 1.29
N ARG A 366 -23.95 -0.04 1.24
CA ARG A 366 -25.35 0.15 0.81
C ARG A 366 -25.59 -0.23 -0.64
N LYS A 367 -24.63 0.00 -1.53
CA LYS A 367 -24.78 -0.31 -2.96
C LYS A 367 -25.00 -1.80 -3.20
N PHE A 368 -24.40 -2.65 -2.38
CA PHE A 368 -24.44 -4.11 -2.51
C PHE A 368 -25.39 -4.79 -1.52
N ALA A 369 -26.08 -4.05 -0.64
CA ALA A 369 -26.88 -4.58 0.47
C ALA A 369 -28.04 -5.53 0.11
N ASN A 370 -28.39 -5.65 -1.18
CA ASN A 370 -29.47 -6.52 -1.66
C ASN A 370 -28.95 -7.70 -2.50
N GLU A 371 -27.64 -7.96 -2.50
CA GLU A 371 -27.03 -9.10 -3.21
C GLU A 371 -27.01 -10.41 -2.40
#